data_AF-A0A2D2H3N6-F1
#
_entry.id   AF-A0A2D2H3N6-F1
#
_cell.length_a   1.000
_cell.length_b   1.000
_cell.length_c   1.000
_cell.angle_alpha   90.00
_cell.angle_beta   90.00
_cell.angle_gamma   90.00
#
_symmetry.space_group_name_H-M   'P 1'
#
loop_
_entity.id
_entity.type
_entity.pdbx_description
1 polymer ?
#
loop_
_entity_poly.entity_id
_entity_poly.type
_entity_poly.pdbx_seq_one_letter_code
_entity_poly.pdbx_strand_id
1 'polypeptide(L)'
;MTPLPPIAARRPRRAGLPSSLALAALLGGLASPGARAQPVDMTKGGPVEVTSTNGIEWRQAEQVVIATGNAKAVRDGVTLTADRLVARYRNRAGQANGDGAAPAPAAEPGGDSPASNGEIWRLEAEGNVHIVTETDHAQGDRGVYDMDQAVMVLTGRNLRLTTPDDTITARDSLEYWPQKRMAVARGAASVVTSDNRRIAADTLVGYFLEQAPAATPAAAPARAAPQGGNRGAAQPRRAPGEGSKLDRVEVFGNVEIRTEQEVVRGDRGVYSPVTGIARLLGNVRITRGQNQLNGSEAIVDMRSGLARLVSAPGARVQGLVVPQSGDQPGGQGNTQGGAQPGQPQGRGR
;
A
#
# COMPACT_ATOMS: atom_id res chain seq x y z
N MET A 1 18.45 -25.84 83.21
CA MET A 1 18.15 -24.46 82.77
C MET A 1 19.46 -23.78 82.39
N THR A 2 19.62 -23.59 81.09
CA THR A 2 20.55 -22.72 80.35
C THR A 2 20.26 -21.22 80.65
N PRO A 3 21.04 -20.23 80.13
CA PRO A 3 22.49 -19.96 80.06
C PRO A 3 22.82 -18.59 80.78
N LEU A 4 24.03 -18.04 80.97
CA LEU A 4 25.02 -17.39 80.07
C LEU A 4 26.06 -16.68 80.99
N PRO A 5 27.37 -16.68 80.72
CA PRO A 5 28.12 -15.40 80.71
C PRO A 5 29.22 -15.39 79.59
N PRO A 6 30.21 -14.46 79.54
CA PRO A 6 30.14 -13.24 78.73
C PRO A 6 31.33 -13.06 77.75
N ILE A 7 31.27 -11.99 76.96
CA ILE A 7 32.38 -11.13 76.48
C ILE A 7 33.49 -11.72 75.55
N ALA A 8 33.71 -10.93 74.48
CA ALA A 8 34.95 -10.62 73.74
C ALA A 8 35.55 -11.59 72.70
N ALA A 9 35.57 -11.04 71.47
CA ALA A 9 36.74 -10.83 70.60
C ALA A 9 37.73 -11.97 70.31
N ARG A 10 37.85 -12.35 69.02
CA ARG A 10 39.05 -12.13 68.18
C ARG A 10 38.85 -12.71 66.76
N ARG A 11 39.58 -12.10 65.81
CA ARG A 11 39.73 -12.37 64.35
C ARG A 11 40.28 -13.81 64.07
N PRO A 12 40.57 -14.31 62.83
CA PRO A 12 40.53 -13.71 61.48
C PRO A 12 40.09 -14.66 60.30
N ARG A 13 40.09 -14.11 59.07
CA ARG A 13 40.30 -14.76 57.74
C ARG A 13 39.30 -15.84 57.26
N ARG A 14 38.63 -15.58 56.11
CA ARG A 14 38.99 -16.16 54.79
C ARG A 14 38.00 -15.72 53.68
N ALA A 15 38.62 -15.35 52.55
CA ALA A 15 38.21 -15.46 51.15
C ALA A 15 36.72 -15.62 50.79
N GLY A 16 36.24 -14.66 49.99
CA GLY A 16 35.04 -14.76 49.16
C GLY A 16 34.97 -13.59 48.18
N LEU A 17 35.63 -13.71 47.04
CA LEU A 17 35.29 -13.00 45.79
C LEU A 17 34.45 -13.98 44.94
N PRO A 18 33.64 -13.56 43.95
CA PRO A 18 33.48 -12.21 43.39
C PRO A 18 32.01 -11.72 43.30
N SER A 19 31.76 -10.45 43.59
CA SER A 19 30.49 -9.79 43.23
C SER A 19 30.59 -9.28 41.79
N SER A 20 29.82 -9.92 40.93
CA SER A 20 29.66 -9.61 39.52
C SER A 20 29.11 -8.20 39.28
N LEU A 21 29.63 -7.60 38.21
CA LEU A 21 29.27 -6.33 37.62
C LEU A 21 27.75 -6.08 37.57
N ALA A 22 27.38 -4.86 37.93
CA ALA A 22 26.09 -4.26 37.64
C ALA A 22 25.85 -4.18 36.13
N LEU A 23 24.85 -4.91 35.64
CA LEU A 23 24.31 -4.77 34.29
C LEU A 23 23.35 -3.56 34.30
N ALA A 24 23.85 -2.41 33.86
CA ALA A 24 23.02 -1.24 33.60
C ALA A 24 22.13 -1.52 32.39
N ALA A 25 20.82 -1.47 32.60
CA ALA A 25 19.79 -1.58 31.58
C ALA A 25 19.85 -0.36 30.63
N LEU A 26 20.20 -0.61 29.36
CA LEU A 26 19.79 0.24 28.23
C LEU A 26 18.77 -0.53 27.40
N LEU A 27 17.48 -0.37 27.73
CA LEU A 27 16.38 -0.68 26.82
C LEU A 27 16.23 0.49 25.86
N GLY A 28 17.08 0.52 24.82
CA GLY A 28 16.88 1.35 23.65
C GLY A 28 15.74 0.77 22.83
N GLY A 29 14.58 1.43 22.85
CA GLY A 29 13.45 1.10 21.99
C GLY A 29 13.84 1.24 20.53
N LEU A 30 13.91 0.12 19.82
CA LEU A 30 13.89 0.07 18.37
C LEU A 30 12.48 0.44 17.91
N ALA A 31 12.23 1.74 17.78
CA ALA A 31 11.11 2.21 16.98
C ALA A 31 11.48 1.96 15.51
N SER A 32 10.94 0.88 14.93
CA SER A 32 10.99 0.67 13.49
C SER A 32 10.35 1.88 12.80
N PRO A 33 11.06 2.63 11.95
CA PRO A 33 10.40 3.60 11.09
C PRO A 33 9.50 2.80 10.14
N GLY A 34 8.19 2.97 10.27
CA GLY A 34 7.25 2.44 9.30
C GLY A 34 7.53 3.08 7.95
N ALA A 35 7.93 2.28 6.96
CA ALA A 35 7.99 2.70 5.57
C ALA A 35 6.56 3.10 5.13
N ARG A 36 6.41 4.33 4.62
CA ARG A 36 5.10 4.93 4.35
C ARG A 36 5.04 5.53 2.96
N ALA A 37 3.95 5.23 2.26
CA ALA A 37 3.85 5.38 0.83
C ALA A 37 3.67 6.77 0.23
N GLN A 38 4.60 7.17 -0.66
CA GLN A 38 4.60 8.49 -1.29
C GLN A 38 3.61 8.52 -2.47
N PRO A 39 2.64 9.47 -2.51
CA PRO A 39 1.77 9.62 -3.66
C PRO A 39 2.57 9.99 -4.91
N VAL A 40 2.24 9.38 -6.05
CA VAL A 40 2.79 9.75 -7.37
C VAL A 40 2.23 11.11 -7.77
N ASP A 41 2.89 12.18 -7.35
CA ASP A 41 2.59 13.55 -7.77
C ASP A 41 3.78 14.10 -8.58
N MET A 42 3.63 14.14 -9.90
CA MET A 42 4.63 14.73 -10.80
C MET A 42 4.25 16.17 -11.20
N THR A 43 3.28 16.83 -10.54
CA THR A 43 2.85 18.20 -10.91
C THR A 43 3.68 19.33 -10.29
N LYS A 44 4.46 19.10 -9.21
CA LYS A 44 5.23 20.17 -8.56
C LYS A 44 6.66 20.26 -9.09
N GLY A 45 7.10 21.47 -9.44
CA GLY A 45 8.21 21.76 -10.35
C GLY A 45 9.61 21.28 -9.92
N GLY A 46 10.34 20.73 -10.90
CA GLY A 46 11.75 20.37 -10.88
C GLY A 46 12.16 19.84 -12.27
N PRO A 47 13.45 19.86 -12.66
CA PRO A 47 13.88 19.28 -13.92
C PRO A 47 13.56 17.78 -13.94
N VAL A 48 13.09 17.28 -15.09
CA VAL A 48 12.89 15.83 -15.31
C VAL A 48 14.15 15.30 -15.95
N GLU A 49 14.84 14.39 -15.27
CA GLU A 49 15.98 13.67 -15.85
C GLU A 49 15.43 12.56 -16.75
N VAL A 50 15.83 12.54 -18.03
CA VAL A 50 15.42 11.53 -19.01
C VAL A 50 16.64 10.83 -19.58
N THR A 51 16.63 9.51 -19.56
CA THR A 51 17.67 8.65 -20.14
C THR A 51 17.05 7.58 -21.03
N SER A 52 17.81 7.07 -22.00
CA SER A 52 17.34 6.06 -22.95
C SER A 52 18.51 5.41 -23.69
N THR A 53 18.35 4.17 -24.14
CA THR A 53 19.40 3.43 -24.86
C THR A 53 19.44 3.71 -26.36
N ASN A 54 18.29 4.01 -27.00
CA ASN A 54 18.21 4.23 -28.44
C ASN A 54 18.13 5.72 -28.83
N GLY A 55 18.26 6.61 -27.84
CA GLY A 55 18.35 8.04 -28.04
C GLY A 55 17.06 8.79 -27.73
N ILE A 56 17.22 10.12 -27.67
CA ILE A 56 16.17 11.10 -27.39
C ILE A 56 16.03 11.98 -28.64
N GLU A 57 14.83 12.05 -29.19
CA GLU A 57 14.48 12.89 -30.32
C GLU A 57 13.66 14.10 -29.83
N TRP A 58 14.08 15.30 -30.24
CA TRP A 58 13.32 16.51 -30.00
C TRP A 58 12.68 17.00 -31.29
N ARG A 59 11.34 16.98 -31.33
CA ARG A 59 10.56 17.41 -32.48
C ARG A 59 9.88 18.73 -32.14
N GLN A 60 10.59 19.83 -32.39
CA GLN A 60 10.11 21.16 -32.00
C GLN A 60 8.81 21.56 -32.70
N ALA A 61 8.68 21.26 -34.00
CA ALA A 61 7.47 21.55 -34.78
C ALA A 61 6.22 20.82 -34.23
N GLU A 62 6.42 19.64 -33.64
CA GLU A 62 5.36 18.82 -33.03
C GLU A 62 5.22 19.07 -31.51
N GLN A 63 6.12 19.86 -30.93
CA GLN A 63 6.21 20.14 -29.49
C GLN A 63 6.27 18.88 -28.62
N VAL A 64 7.08 17.90 -29.05
CA VAL A 64 7.29 16.65 -28.31
C VAL A 64 8.77 16.31 -28.13
N VAL A 65 9.07 15.67 -27.01
CA VAL A 65 10.34 14.97 -26.74
C VAL A 65 10.04 13.48 -26.67
N ILE A 66 10.78 12.67 -27.42
CA ILE A 66 10.56 11.23 -27.52
C ILE A 66 11.85 10.52 -27.10
N ALA A 67 11.78 9.70 -26.06
CA ALA A 67 12.87 8.83 -25.63
C ALA A 67 12.51 7.38 -25.94
N THR A 68 13.43 6.63 -26.55
CA THR A 68 13.18 5.23 -26.99
C THR A 68 14.27 4.27 -26.52
N GLY A 69 13.86 3.04 -26.24
CA GLY A 69 14.74 1.99 -25.73
C GLY A 69 15.04 2.19 -24.25
N ASN A 70 14.41 1.36 -23.40
CA ASN A 70 14.52 1.41 -21.94
C ASN A 70 14.52 2.86 -21.40
N ALA A 71 13.54 3.63 -21.86
CA ALA A 71 13.41 5.03 -21.54
C ALA A 71 13.05 5.18 -20.06
N LYS A 72 13.78 6.03 -19.35
CA LYS A 72 13.63 6.27 -17.93
C LYS A 72 13.51 7.76 -17.66
N ALA A 73 12.46 8.16 -16.97
CA ALA A 73 12.26 9.50 -16.44
C ALA A 73 12.30 9.47 -14.90
N VAL A 74 13.01 10.40 -14.28
CA VAL A 74 13.07 10.55 -12.82
C VAL A 74 12.67 11.96 -12.42
N ARG A 75 11.75 12.06 -11.45
CA ARG A 75 11.31 13.33 -10.88
C ARG A 75 10.80 13.15 -9.46
N ASP A 76 11.28 13.96 -8.52
CA ASP A 76 10.77 14.03 -7.14
C ASP A 76 10.64 12.66 -6.45
N GLY A 77 11.61 11.77 -6.67
CA GLY A 77 11.61 10.41 -6.11
C GLY A 77 10.72 9.40 -6.84
N VAL A 78 10.00 9.82 -7.88
CA VAL A 78 9.27 8.93 -8.80
C VAL A 78 10.19 8.56 -9.96
N THR A 79 10.34 7.26 -10.20
CA THR A 79 11.00 6.70 -11.38
C THR A 79 9.97 6.07 -12.29
N LEU A 80 9.87 6.54 -13.53
CA LEU A 80 9.05 5.97 -14.59
C LEU A 80 9.96 5.32 -15.64
N THR A 81 9.78 4.03 -15.91
CA THR A 81 10.46 3.33 -17.01
C THR A 81 9.46 2.77 -18.01
N ALA A 82 9.83 2.75 -19.29
CA ALA A 82 9.05 2.20 -20.38
C ALA A 82 9.91 1.89 -21.61
N ASP A 83 9.37 1.19 -22.60
CA ASP A 83 10.05 1.01 -23.89
C ASP A 83 10.16 2.34 -24.64
N ARG A 84 9.14 3.20 -24.52
CA ARG A 84 9.09 4.55 -25.09
C ARG A 84 8.42 5.54 -24.15
N LEU A 85 9.03 6.72 -24.01
CA LEU A 85 8.46 7.87 -23.31
C LEU A 85 8.24 9.03 -24.28
N VAL A 86 7.09 9.69 -24.17
CA VAL A 86 6.75 10.91 -24.91
C VAL A 86 6.35 12.00 -23.94
N ALA A 87 7.12 13.08 -23.90
CA ALA A 87 6.74 14.29 -23.18
C ALA A 87 6.22 15.32 -24.19
N ARG A 88 4.97 15.72 -24.03
CA ARG A 88 4.39 16.85 -24.78
C ARG A 88 4.59 18.11 -23.98
N TYR A 89 5.18 19.10 -24.62
CA TYR A 89 5.39 20.40 -24.01
C TYR A 89 4.63 21.48 -24.77
N ARG A 90 4.45 22.62 -24.13
CA ARG A 90 3.99 23.85 -24.74
C ARG A 90 4.96 24.95 -24.36
N ASN A 91 5.21 25.89 -25.27
CA ASN A 91 5.95 27.07 -24.88
C ASN A 91 5.12 27.82 -23.85
N ARG A 92 5.75 28.29 -22.77
CA ARG A 92 5.11 29.24 -21.85
C ARG A 92 5.04 30.64 -22.49
N ALA A 93 4.70 30.71 -23.77
CA ALA A 93 4.53 31.93 -24.54
C ALA A 93 3.06 32.38 -24.44
N GLY A 94 2.70 32.77 -23.22
CA GLY A 94 1.48 33.51 -22.88
C GLY A 94 1.74 34.72 -21.96
N GLN A 95 3.01 34.98 -21.63
CA GLN A 95 3.50 36.24 -21.05
C GLN A 95 4.40 36.93 -22.08
N ALA A 96 3.89 37.08 -23.30
CA ALA A 96 4.41 38.03 -24.27
C ALA A 96 3.25 38.95 -24.59
N ASN A 97 3.18 40.07 -23.88
CA ASN A 97 2.63 41.39 -24.25
C ASN A 97 2.13 42.11 -22.99
N GLY A 98 2.99 42.98 -22.43
CA GLY A 98 2.70 43.81 -21.27
C GLY A 98 3.98 44.45 -20.73
N ASP A 99 4.51 45.40 -21.49
CA ASP A 99 5.40 46.51 -21.13
C ASP A 99 6.61 46.25 -20.21
N GLY A 100 7.81 46.25 -20.83
CA GLY A 100 9.07 46.71 -20.25
C GLY A 100 9.57 45.98 -18.99
N ALA A 101 10.19 44.82 -19.15
CA ALA A 101 11.02 44.22 -18.10
C ALA A 101 12.44 43.95 -18.62
N ALA A 102 13.42 44.34 -17.81
CA ALA A 102 14.86 44.30 -18.08
C ALA A 102 15.39 42.91 -18.47
N PRO A 103 16.49 42.83 -19.24
CA PRO A 103 17.08 41.55 -19.64
C PRO A 103 17.46 40.71 -18.41
N ALA A 104 17.06 39.44 -18.42
CA ALA A 104 17.44 38.46 -17.41
C ALA A 104 18.98 38.32 -17.34
N PRO A 105 19.57 38.10 -16.15
CA PRO A 105 21.01 37.90 -16.02
C PRO A 105 21.44 36.65 -16.80
N ALA A 106 22.63 36.73 -17.40
CA ALA A 106 23.21 35.70 -18.24
C ALA A 106 23.23 34.34 -17.52
N ALA A 107 22.78 33.31 -18.23
CA ALA A 107 22.81 31.93 -17.78
C ALA A 107 24.24 31.49 -17.45
N GLU A 108 24.41 30.78 -16.33
CA GLU A 108 25.65 30.07 -16.02
C GLU A 108 25.88 28.96 -17.07
N PRO A 109 27.10 28.80 -17.62
CA PRO A 109 27.39 27.76 -18.59
C PRO A 109 27.50 26.41 -17.86
N GLY A 110 26.48 25.55 -18.00
CA GLY A 110 26.54 24.17 -17.50
C GLY A 110 25.23 23.50 -17.08
N GLY A 111 24.06 24.04 -17.42
CA GLY A 111 22.76 23.48 -17.02
C GLY A 111 21.77 23.38 -18.18
N ASP A 112 22.05 22.53 -19.18
CA ASP A 112 21.08 22.18 -20.21
C ASP A 112 19.99 21.27 -19.63
N SER A 113 19.08 21.86 -18.84
CA SER A 113 17.76 21.27 -18.63
C SER A 113 16.86 21.67 -19.79
N PRO A 114 16.41 20.73 -20.65
CA PRO A 114 15.74 21.00 -21.93
C PRO A 114 14.32 21.61 -21.82
N ALA A 115 13.89 22.00 -20.63
CA ALA A 115 12.58 22.57 -20.32
C ALA A 115 12.63 24.07 -19.97
N SER A 116 13.75 24.76 -20.19
CA SER A 116 13.93 26.15 -19.73
C SER A 116 12.88 27.14 -20.27
N ASN A 117 12.28 26.88 -21.44
CA ASN A 117 11.20 27.70 -22.03
C ASN A 117 9.85 26.97 -22.25
N GLY A 118 9.82 25.66 -22.01
CA GLY A 118 8.69 24.79 -22.33
C GLY A 118 8.12 24.09 -21.10
N GLU A 119 6.80 24.18 -20.90
CA GLU A 119 6.09 23.45 -19.87
C GLU A 119 5.64 22.10 -20.42
N ILE A 120 6.09 21.00 -19.81
CA ILE A 120 5.54 19.66 -20.08
C ILE A 120 4.16 19.60 -19.43
N TRP A 121 3.12 19.33 -20.21
CA TRP A 121 1.75 19.23 -19.72
C TRP A 121 1.22 17.79 -19.80
N ARG A 122 1.87 16.92 -20.58
CA ARG A 122 1.49 15.51 -20.72
C ARG A 122 2.70 14.62 -20.91
N LEU A 123 2.68 13.49 -20.20
CA LEU A 123 3.66 12.43 -20.30
C LEU A 123 2.97 11.13 -20.69
N GLU A 124 3.48 10.45 -21.69
CA GLU A 124 2.98 9.17 -22.17
C GLU A 124 4.10 8.14 -22.11
N ALA A 125 3.80 6.98 -21.56
CA ALA A 125 4.69 5.83 -21.43
C ALA A 125 4.07 4.64 -22.14
N GLU A 126 4.84 3.97 -22.98
CA GLU A 126 4.38 2.87 -23.81
C GLU A 126 5.35 1.69 -23.72
N GLY A 127 4.80 0.50 -23.49
CA GLY A 127 5.53 -0.75 -23.36
C GLY A 127 6.23 -0.89 -22.01
N ASN A 128 6.05 -2.03 -21.35
CA ASN A 128 6.72 -2.39 -20.09
C ASN A 128 6.76 -1.24 -19.06
N VAL A 129 5.62 -0.58 -18.83
CA VAL A 129 5.55 0.62 -18.01
C VAL A 129 5.69 0.21 -16.54
N HIS A 130 6.67 0.78 -15.86
CA HIS A 130 6.85 0.65 -14.41
C HIS A 130 7.01 2.02 -13.78
N ILE A 131 6.28 2.26 -12.70
CA ILE A 131 6.33 3.49 -11.91
C ILE A 131 6.72 3.08 -10.50
N VAL A 132 7.84 3.62 -10.03
CA VAL A 132 8.43 3.25 -8.74
C VAL A 132 8.56 4.52 -7.90
N THR A 133 8.05 4.47 -6.67
CA THR A 133 8.32 5.46 -5.63
C THR A 133 9.19 4.82 -4.55
N GLU A 134 9.39 5.52 -3.42
CA GLU A 134 10.10 4.95 -2.27
C GLU A 134 9.48 3.63 -1.77
N THR A 135 8.17 3.46 -1.93
CA THR A 135 7.42 2.37 -1.33
C THR A 135 6.53 1.60 -2.29
N ASP A 136 6.16 2.24 -3.40
CA ASP A 136 5.09 1.76 -4.26
C ASP A 136 5.64 1.42 -5.64
N HIS A 137 5.03 0.40 -6.23
CA HIS A 137 5.41 -0.08 -7.54
C HIS A 137 4.16 -0.34 -8.37
N ALA A 138 3.92 0.48 -9.40
CA ALA A 138 2.85 0.28 -10.36
C ALA A 138 3.41 -0.23 -11.68
N GLN A 139 2.69 -1.13 -12.34
CA GLN A 139 3.08 -1.71 -13.62
C GLN A 139 1.89 -1.83 -14.58
N GLY A 140 2.16 -1.66 -15.87
CA GLY A 140 1.17 -1.74 -16.94
C GLY A 140 1.82 -1.73 -18.34
N ASP A 141 0.99 -1.65 -19.38
CA ASP A 141 1.47 -1.62 -20.77
C ASP A 141 1.52 -0.19 -21.31
N ARG A 142 0.67 0.72 -20.81
CA ARG A 142 0.66 2.13 -21.16
C ARG A 142 0.30 3.00 -19.97
N GLY A 143 1.09 4.04 -19.71
CA GLY A 143 0.84 5.07 -18.71
C GLY A 143 0.63 6.42 -19.37
N VAL A 144 -0.36 7.19 -18.90
CA VAL A 144 -0.59 8.57 -19.33
C VAL A 144 -0.73 9.43 -18.09
N TYR A 145 0.06 10.47 -18.00
CA TYR A 145 -0.09 11.51 -16.99
C TYR A 145 -0.42 12.84 -17.66
N ASP A 146 -1.60 13.36 -17.37
CA ASP A 146 -2.04 14.68 -17.79
C ASP A 146 -1.90 15.64 -16.61
N MET A 147 -0.96 16.59 -16.72
CA MET A 147 -0.63 17.53 -15.65
C MET A 147 -1.66 18.64 -15.52
N ASP A 148 -2.30 19.02 -16.62
CA ASP A 148 -3.36 20.04 -16.60
C ASP A 148 -4.61 19.52 -15.88
N GLN A 149 -4.98 18.26 -16.13
CA GLN A 149 -6.08 17.59 -15.45
C GLN A 149 -5.68 16.97 -14.10
N ALA A 150 -4.38 16.90 -13.82
CA ALA A 150 -3.80 16.21 -12.68
C ALA A 150 -4.38 14.79 -12.51
N VAL A 151 -4.27 13.98 -13.57
CA VAL A 151 -4.73 12.59 -13.60
C VAL A 151 -3.68 11.68 -14.23
N MET A 152 -3.40 10.57 -13.55
CA MET A 152 -2.60 9.47 -14.07
C MET A 152 -3.51 8.29 -14.40
N VAL A 153 -3.31 7.69 -15.57
CA VAL A 153 -4.04 6.51 -16.03
C VAL A 153 -3.06 5.45 -16.52
N LEU A 154 -3.14 4.26 -15.95
CA LEU A 154 -2.36 3.09 -16.34
C LEU A 154 -3.31 2.04 -16.93
N THR A 155 -2.95 1.50 -18.10
CA THR A 155 -3.72 0.49 -18.84
C THR A 155 -2.81 -0.65 -19.31
N GLY A 156 -3.37 -1.83 -19.55
CA GLY A 156 -2.61 -2.99 -20.02
C GLY A 156 -3.14 -4.33 -19.52
N ARG A 157 -2.44 -5.41 -19.86
CA ARG A 157 -2.88 -6.78 -19.51
C ARG A 157 -2.49 -7.20 -18.09
N ASN A 158 -1.45 -6.61 -17.51
CA ASN A 158 -0.87 -6.99 -16.22
C ASN A 158 -0.89 -5.85 -15.21
N LEU A 159 -1.99 -5.09 -15.19
CA LEU A 159 -2.15 -3.94 -14.29
C LEU A 159 -2.04 -4.38 -12.84
N ARG A 160 -1.05 -3.81 -12.17
CA ARG A 160 -0.78 -4.06 -10.75
C ARG A 160 -0.20 -2.82 -10.10
N LEU A 161 -0.65 -2.55 -8.89
CA LEU A 161 -0.03 -1.62 -7.95
C LEU A 161 0.31 -2.41 -6.69
N THR A 162 1.57 -2.41 -6.30
CA THR A 162 2.04 -3.01 -5.06
C THR A 162 2.46 -1.89 -4.11
N THR A 163 1.95 -1.93 -2.89
CA THR A 163 2.35 -1.10 -1.76
C THR A 163 3.00 -2.00 -0.69
N PRO A 164 3.53 -1.48 0.41
CA PRO A 164 4.09 -2.32 1.48
C PRO A 164 3.10 -3.32 2.07
N ASP A 165 1.82 -2.93 2.15
CA ASP A 165 0.79 -3.70 2.82
C ASP A 165 -0.14 -4.43 1.83
N ASP A 166 -0.25 -3.97 0.58
CA ASP A 166 -1.30 -4.40 -0.33
C ASP A 166 -0.80 -4.64 -1.76
N THR A 167 -1.48 -5.56 -2.47
CA THR A 167 -1.40 -5.71 -3.91
C THR A 167 -2.76 -5.46 -4.53
N ILE A 168 -2.83 -4.49 -5.43
CA ILE A 168 -4.02 -4.10 -6.17
C ILE A 168 -3.85 -4.52 -7.63
N THR A 169 -4.87 -5.16 -8.21
CA THR A 169 -4.93 -5.50 -9.64
C THR A 169 -6.24 -5.03 -10.26
N ALA A 170 -6.21 -4.84 -11.58
CA ALA A 170 -7.35 -4.46 -12.38
C ALA A 170 -7.21 -5.05 -13.79
N ARG A 171 -8.29 -5.09 -14.56
CA ARG A 171 -8.29 -5.54 -15.96
C ARG A 171 -8.25 -4.37 -16.93
N ASP A 172 -8.98 -3.29 -16.63
CA ASP A 172 -9.25 -2.22 -17.59
C ASP A 172 -8.36 -1.00 -17.33
N SER A 173 -8.35 -0.47 -16.09
CA SER A 173 -7.50 0.68 -15.74
C SER A 173 -7.16 0.74 -14.25
N LEU A 174 -6.01 1.36 -13.96
CA LEU A 174 -5.66 1.93 -12.66
C LEU A 174 -5.49 3.44 -12.84
N GLU A 175 -6.22 4.23 -12.05
CA GLU A 175 -6.25 5.68 -12.17
C GLU A 175 -5.91 6.34 -10.84
N TYR A 176 -5.21 7.47 -10.90
CA TYR A 176 -4.87 8.27 -9.74
C TYR A 176 -5.15 9.75 -10.00
N TRP A 177 -5.93 10.36 -9.12
CA TRP A 177 -6.34 11.76 -9.13
C TRP A 177 -5.73 12.46 -7.92
N PRO A 178 -4.47 12.95 -7.98
CA PRO A 178 -3.77 13.57 -6.87
C PRO A 178 -4.58 14.69 -6.19
N GLN A 179 -5.20 15.59 -6.97
CA GLN A 179 -5.99 16.70 -6.42
C GLN A 179 -7.21 16.22 -5.63
N LYS A 180 -7.84 15.13 -6.07
CA LYS A 180 -8.99 14.51 -5.39
C LYS A 180 -8.57 13.50 -4.32
N ARG A 181 -7.27 13.18 -4.23
CA ARG A 181 -6.72 12.11 -3.38
C ARG A 181 -7.51 10.82 -3.57
N MET A 182 -7.73 10.47 -4.82
CA MET A 182 -8.63 9.40 -5.21
C MET A 182 -7.93 8.47 -6.18
N ALA A 183 -7.95 7.17 -5.90
CA ALA A 183 -7.52 6.13 -6.82
C ALA A 183 -8.72 5.30 -7.29
N VAL A 184 -8.70 4.85 -8.54
CA VAL A 184 -9.75 3.99 -9.09
C VAL A 184 -9.15 2.79 -9.81
N ALA A 185 -9.60 1.59 -9.44
CA ALA A 185 -9.29 0.36 -10.15
C ALA A 185 -10.55 -0.16 -10.85
N ARG A 186 -10.48 -0.40 -12.16
CA ARG A 186 -11.63 -0.80 -12.98
C ARG A 186 -11.43 -2.14 -13.69
N GLY A 187 -12.51 -2.91 -13.74
CA GLY A 187 -12.58 -4.20 -14.40
C GLY A 187 -11.98 -5.28 -13.51
N ALA A 188 -12.82 -6.14 -12.93
CA ALA A 188 -12.39 -7.23 -12.04
C ALA A 188 -11.32 -6.79 -11.02
N ALA A 189 -11.50 -5.60 -10.44
CA ALA A 189 -10.58 -5.00 -9.52
C ALA A 189 -10.45 -5.86 -8.25
N SER A 190 -9.22 -6.05 -7.77
CA SER A 190 -8.93 -6.88 -6.62
C SER A 190 -7.84 -6.25 -5.77
N VAL A 191 -8.03 -6.25 -4.46
CA VAL A 191 -7.03 -5.89 -3.45
C VAL A 191 -6.76 -7.14 -2.62
N VAL A 192 -5.49 -7.48 -2.48
CA VAL A 192 -5.00 -8.52 -1.57
C VAL A 192 -4.09 -7.86 -0.56
N THR A 193 -4.43 -7.98 0.71
CA THR A 193 -3.64 -7.44 1.82
C THR A 193 -2.52 -8.42 2.20
N SER A 194 -1.52 -7.95 2.95
CA SER A 194 -0.39 -8.76 3.42
C SER A 194 -0.80 -9.94 4.33
N ASP A 195 -1.92 -9.81 5.03
CA ASP A 195 -2.58 -10.89 5.79
C ASP A 195 -3.55 -11.74 4.95
N ASN A 196 -3.40 -11.71 3.62
CA ASN A 196 -4.08 -12.57 2.65
C ASN A 196 -5.61 -12.43 2.62
N ARG A 197 -6.16 -11.34 3.19
CA ARG A 197 -7.56 -10.97 2.95
C ARG A 197 -7.69 -10.42 1.53
N ARG A 198 -8.85 -10.65 0.93
CA ARG A 198 -9.13 -10.20 -0.42
C ARG A 198 -10.43 -9.42 -0.49
N ILE A 199 -10.40 -8.31 -1.22
CA ILE A 199 -11.58 -7.55 -1.63
C ILE A 199 -11.59 -7.52 -3.15
N ALA A 200 -12.65 -7.99 -3.79
CA ALA A 200 -12.83 -7.97 -5.23
C ALA A 200 -14.16 -7.32 -5.61
N ALA A 201 -14.18 -6.61 -6.74
CA ALA A 201 -15.37 -5.96 -7.29
C ALA A 201 -15.16 -5.61 -8.78
N ASP A 202 -16.20 -5.15 -9.47
CA ASP A 202 -16.03 -4.58 -10.81
C ASP A 202 -15.26 -3.26 -10.77
N THR A 203 -15.45 -2.45 -9.72
CA THR A 203 -14.75 -1.19 -9.50
C THR A 203 -14.45 -0.96 -8.02
N LEU A 204 -13.23 -0.53 -7.72
CA LEU A 204 -12.79 -0.09 -6.40
C LEU A 204 -12.37 1.38 -6.47
N VAL A 205 -12.87 2.21 -5.56
CA VAL A 205 -12.51 3.63 -5.43
C VAL A 205 -11.93 3.86 -4.04
N GLY A 206 -10.63 4.21 -3.98
CA GLY A 206 -9.95 4.53 -2.73
C GLY A 206 -9.81 6.04 -2.55
N TYR A 207 -10.10 6.53 -1.34
CA TYR A 207 -9.88 7.92 -0.94
C TYR A 207 -8.79 7.98 0.13
N PHE A 208 -7.82 8.88 -0.02
CA PHE A 208 -6.71 9.03 0.92
C PHE A 208 -6.90 10.23 1.85
N LEU A 209 -6.48 10.08 3.10
CA LEU A 209 -6.49 11.13 4.11
C LEU A 209 -5.57 12.29 3.73
N GLU A 210 -5.95 13.49 4.18
CA GLU A 210 -5.10 14.68 4.13
C GLU A 210 -3.83 14.47 4.95
N GLN A 211 -2.66 14.60 4.32
CA GLN A 211 -1.43 14.84 5.06
C GLN A 211 -1.46 16.32 5.48
N ALA A 212 -1.41 16.59 6.78
CA ALA A 212 -1.22 17.95 7.26
C ALA A 212 0.11 18.48 6.69
N PRO A 213 0.17 19.72 6.17
CA PRO A 213 1.45 20.35 5.90
C PRO A 213 2.29 20.28 7.17
N ALA A 214 3.56 19.88 7.05
CA ALA A 214 4.47 19.95 8.18
C ALA A 214 4.40 21.38 8.75
N ALA A 215 3.90 21.51 9.99
CA ALA A 215 3.86 22.80 10.67
C ALA A 215 5.30 23.30 10.75
N THR A 216 5.58 24.43 10.10
CA THR A 216 6.89 25.06 10.14
C THR A 216 7.14 25.42 11.61
N PRO A 217 8.20 24.90 12.26
CA PRO A 217 8.53 25.37 13.60
C PRO A 217 8.84 26.87 13.49
N ALA A 218 8.06 27.70 14.18
CA ALA A 218 8.34 29.11 14.30
C ALA A 218 9.76 29.27 14.86
N ALA A 219 10.64 29.90 14.09
CA ALA A 219 12.01 30.13 14.50
C ALA A 219 12.00 31.05 15.73
N ALA A 220 12.53 30.56 16.86
CA ALA A 220 12.84 31.42 17.99
C ALA A 220 13.94 32.43 17.57
N PRO A 221 13.91 33.69 18.04
CA PRO A 221 14.86 34.70 17.60
C PRO A 221 16.27 34.34 18.07
N ALA A 222 17.20 34.28 17.11
CA ALA A 222 18.60 33.93 17.34
C ALA A 222 19.36 35.05 18.07
N ARG A 223 20.14 34.68 19.10
CA ARG A 223 21.21 35.52 19.67
C ARG A 223 22.50 35.24 18.91
N ALA A 224 23.20 36.29 18.49
CA ALA A 224 24.38 36.23 17.63
C ALA A 224 25.66 35.79 18.38
N ALA A 225 26.46 34.90 17.76
CA ALA A 225 27.89 34.67 18.02
C ALA A 225 28.55 33.96 16.80
N PRO A 226 29.88 34.06 16.60
CA PRO A 226 30.49 34.22 15.27
C PRO A 226 30.98 32.94 14.56
N GLN A 227 31.25 33.12 13.26
CA GLN A 227 31.54 32.11 12.24
C GLN A 227 32.91 31.43 12.37
N GLY A 228 32.94 30.12 12.06
CA GLY A 228 34.16 29.38 11.75
C GLY A 228 33.91 27.96 11.23
N GLY A 229 34.31 27.69 9.98
CA GLY A 229 34.81 26.39 9.51
C GLY A 229 33.80 25.34 9.02
N ASN A 230 33.67 25.21 7.70
CA ASN A 230 32.95 24.15 6.97
C ASN A 230 33.43 22.72 7.31
N ARG A 231 32.51 21.85 7.76
CA ARG A 231 32.36 20.46 7.31
C ARG A 231 30.87 20.18 7.16
N GLY A 232 30.40 20.22 5.92
CA GLY A 232 29.01 19.92 5.56
C GLY A 232 28.68 18.47 5.85
N ALA A 233 28.08 18.22 7.02
CA ALA A 233 27.17 17.10 7.18
C ALA A 233 25.86 17.52 6.53
N ALA A 234 25.58 16.98 5.35
CA ALA A 234 24.28 17.08 4.71
C ALA A 234 23.23 16.58 5.70
N GLN A 235 22.49 17.50 6.31
CA GLN A 235 21.24 17.16 7.00
C GLN A 235 20.33 16.54 5.94
N PRO A 236 19.80 15.32 6.13
CA PRO A 236 18.83 14.79 5.20
C PRO A 236 17.65 15.74 5.20
N ARG A 237 17.48 16.50 4.11
CA ARG A 237 16.23 17.20 3.80
C ARG A 237 15.17 16.11 3.74
N ARG A 238 14.36 16.01 4.79
CA ARG A 238 13.18 15.14 4.77
C ARG A 238 12.25 15.68 3.70
N ALA A 239 11.98 14.85 2.70
CA ALA A 239 11.01 15.12 1.66
C ALA A 239 9.60 15.24 2.28
N PRO A 240 8.78 16.22 1.88
CA PRO A 240 7.36 16.26 2.24
C PRO A 240 6.59 15.22 1.41
N GLY A 241 5.92 14.25 2.06
CA GLY A 241 5.03 13.31 1.35
C GLY A 241 4.70 11.98 2.06
N GLU A 242 4.89 11.88 3.39
CA GLU A 242 4.64 10.68 4.20
C GLU A 242 3.29 9.98 3.92
N GLY A 243 3.26 8.85 3.22
CA GLY A 243 2.19 7.85 3.38
C GLY A 243 0.77 8.32 3.10
N SER A 244 0.24 8.13 1.90
CA SER A 244 -1.20 8.33 1.68
C SER A 244 -2.00 7.29 2.47
N LYS A 245 -2.38 7.62 3.71
CA LYS A 245 -3.19 6.75 4.58
C LYS A 245 -4.61 6.68 4.01
N LEU A 246 -5.07 5.48 3.66
CA LEU A 246 -6.39 5.28 3.08
C LEU A 246 -7.48 5.60 4.10
N ASP A 247 -8.39 6.53 3.76
CA ASP A 247 -9.55 6.90 4.56
C ASP A 247 -10.66 5.86 4.40
N ARG A 248 -11.01 5.60 3.13
CA ARG A 248 -12.14 4.76 2.76
C ARG A 248 -11.98 4.16 1.37
N VAL A 249 -12.53 2.97 1.21
CA VAL A 249 -12.69 2.29 -0.08
C VAL A 249 -14.16 2.08 -0.36
N GLU A 250 -14.62 2.52 -1.51
CA GLU A 250 -15.95 2.23 -2.04
C GLU A 250 -15.83 1.14 -3.09
N VAL A 251 -16.72 0.14 -3.00
CA VAL A 251 -16.66 -1.07 -3.84
C VAL A 251 -17.99 -1.25 -4.56
N PHE A 252 -17.94 -1.51 -5.86
CA PHE A 252 -19.12 -1.52 -6.73
C PHE A 252 -19.08 -2.69 -7.70
N GLY A 253 -20.22 -3.40 -7.79
CA GLY A 253 -20.43 -4.51 -8.71
C GLY A 253 -19.72 -5.79 -8.25
N ASN A 254 -20.45 -6.90 -8.22
CA ASN A 254 -19.91 -8.23 -7.92
C ASN A 254 -18.95 -8.26 -6.71
N VAL A 255 -19.32 -7.59 -5.62
CA VAL A 255 -18.45 -7.42 -4.47
C VAL A 255 -18.24 -8.77 -3.78
N GLU A 256 -17.00 -9.14 -3.55
CA GLU A 256 -16.60 -10.30 -2.76
C GLU A 256 -15.51 -9.88 -1.76
N ILE A 257 -15.77 -10.10 -0.47
CA ILE A 257 -14.77 -10.04 0.59
C ILE A 257 -14.48 -11.46 1.05
N ARG A 258 -13.21 -11.84 1.03
CA ARG A 258 -12.73 -13.11 1.57
C ARG A 258 -11.80 -12.82 2.75
N THR A 259 -12.15 -13.37 3.91
CA THR A 259 -11.31 -13.44 5.09
C THR A 259 -10.85 -14.89 5.29
N GLU A 260 -10.07 -15.15 6.34
CA GLU A 260 -9.72 -16.53 6.73
C GLU A 260 -10.96 -17.36 7.12
N GLN A 261 -11.99 -16.70 7.62
CA GLN A 261 -13.14 -17.36 8.24
C GLN A 261 -14.30 -17.55 7.26
N GLU A 262 -14.46 -16.64 6.30
CA GLU A 262 -15.68 -16.58 5.51
C GLU A 262 -15.54 -15.78 4.21
N VAL A 263 -16.53 -15.99 3.33
CA VAL A 263 -16.70 -15.25 2.08
C VAL A 263 -18.03 -14.49 2.16
N VAL A 264 -17.96 -13.18 1.98
CA VAL A 264 -19.10 -12.27 1.99
C VAL A 264 -19.26 -11.68 0.60
N ARG A 265 -20.45 -11.80 0.01
CA ARG A 265 -20.78 -11.23 -1.29
C ARG A 265 -21.88 -10.17 -1.18
N GLY A 266 -21.92 -9.23 -2.12
CA GLY A 266 -22.99 -8.24 -2.27
C GLY A 266 -22.84 -7.39 -3.54
N ASP A 267 -23.72 -6.41 -3.72
CA ASP A 267 -23.72 -5.55 -4.93
C ASP A 267 -22.77 -4.36 -4.81
N ARG A 268 -22.70 -3.76 -3.62
CA ARG A 268 -21.85 -2.61 -3.32
C ARG A 268 -21.45 -2.60 -1.86
N GLY A 269 -20.44 -1.81 -1.52
CA GLY A 269 -20.03 -1.66 -0.14
C GLY A 269 -19.07 -0.52 0.09
N VAL A 270 -18.77 -0.32 1.37
CA VAL A 270 -17.84 0.69 1.84
C VAL A 270 -16.98 0.07 2.93
N TYR A 271 -15.67 0.20 2.81
CA TYR A 271 -14.69 -0.25 3.79
C TYR A 271 -13.90 0.94 4.33
N SER A 272 -13.76 1.04 5.65
CA SER A 272 -12.85 2.00 6.29
C SER A 272 -11.69 1.25 6.94
N PRO A 273 -10.46 1.38 6.42
CA PRO A 273 -9.26 0.84 7.06
C PRO A 273 -9.03 1.39 8.48
N VAL A 274 -9.47 2.63 8.72
CA VAL A 274 -9.34 3.31 10.02
C VAL A 274 -10.13 2.57 11.11
N THR A 275 -11.37 2.16 10.82
CA THR A 275 -12.20 1.42 11.78
C THR A 275 -12.04 -0.10 11.65
N GLY A 276 -11.58 -0.59 10.50
CA GLY A 276 -11.56 -2.01 10.16
C GLY A 276 -12.91 -2.55 9.74
N ILE A 277 -13.92 -1.70 9.52
CA ILE A 277 -15.29 -2.15 9.22
C ILE A 277 -15.60 -2.00 7.74
N ALA A 278 -16.11 -3.06 7.13
CA ALA A 278 -16.75 -3.05 5.82
C ALA A 278 -18.26 -3.24 5.95
N ARG A 279 -19.03 -2.46 5.20
CA ARG A 279 -20.49 -2.57 5.11
C ARG A 279 -20.86 -2.90 3.68
N LEU A 280 -21.53 -4.02 3.45
CA LEU A 280 -22.01 -4.44 2.14
C LEU A 280 -23.53 -4.32 2.07
N LEU A 281 -24.02 -3.98 0.89
CA LEU A 281 -25.43 -3.74 0.59
C LEU A 281 -25.81 -4.45 -0.71
N GLY A 282 -27.04 -4.93 -0.75
CA GLY A 282 -27.63 -5.56 -1.94
C GLY A 282 -27.18 -7.01 -2.11
N ASN A 283 -28.15 -7.92 -2.29
CA ASN A 283 -27.94 -9.35 -2.53
C ASN A 283 -26.86 -10.00 -1.64
N VAL A 284 -26.88 -9.66 -0.34
CA VAL A 284 -25.80 -10.05 0.56
C VAL A 284 -25.86 -11.54 0.87
N ARG A 285 -24.73 -12.23 0.68
CA ARG A 285 -24.55 -13.65 1.02
C ARG A 285 -23.26 -13.85 1.80
N ILE A 286 -23.37 -14.38 3.02
CA ILE A 286 -22.24 -14.80 3.85
C ILE A 286 -22.15 -16.32 3.76
N THR A 287 -20.94 -16.85 3.53
CA THR A 287 -20.67 -18.28 3.51
C THR A 287 -19.52 -18.60 4.45
N ARG A 288 -19.78 -19.46 5.44
CA ARG A 288 -18.83 -19.90 6.47
C ARG A 288 -18.87 -21.43 6.56
N GLY A 289 -17.85 -22.09 6.00
CA GLY A 289 -17.88 -23.54 5.82
C GLY A 289 -19.10 -23.97 5.00
N GLN A 290 -19.95 -24.82 5.59
CA GLN A 290 -21.22 -25.28 4.98
C GLN A 290 -22.41 -24.35 5.26
N ASN A 291 -22.24 -23.35 6.13
CA ASN A 291 -23.32 -22.46 6.52
C ASN A 291 -23.43 -21.29 5.56
N GLN A 292 -24.67 -20.91 5.24
CA GLN A 292 -24.96 -19.79 4.36
C GLN A 292 -26.02 -18.88 4.98
N LEU A 293 -25.73 -17.59 5.00
CA LEU A 293 -26.66 -16.55 5.45
C LEU A 293 -26.94 -15.60 4.28
N ASN A 294 -28.20 -15.21 4.10
CA ASN A 294 -28.63 -14.28 3.06
C ASN A 294 -29.40 -13.10 3.67
N GLY A 295 -29.16 -11.90 3.15
CA GLY A 295 -29.84 -10.69 3.59
C GLY A 295 -29.62 -9.50 2.66
N SER A 296 -30.07 -8.31 3.09
CA SER A 296 -29.91 -7.07 2.34
C SER A 296 -28.63 -6.29 2.69
N GLU A 297 -28.08 -6.53 3.89
CA GLU A 297 -26.95 -5.81 4.43
C GLU A 297 -26.07 -6.74 5.29
N ALA A 298 -24.75 -6.59 5.20
CA ALA A 298 -23.79 -7.19 6.13
C ALA A 298 -22.81 -6.13 6.64
N ILE A 299 -22.39 -6.31 7.88
CA ILE A 299 -21.24 -5.63 8.47
C ILE A 299 -20.17 -6.69 8.68
N VAL A 300 -18.99 -6.46 8.11
CA VAL A 300 -17.80 -7.30 8.22
C VAL A 300 -16.75 -6.53 9.03
N ASP A 301 -16.31 -7.11 10.13
CA ASP A 301 -15.12 -6.64 10.82
C ASP A 301 -13.90 -7.31 10.19
N MET A 302 -13.13 -6.52 9.43
CA MET A 302 -11.98 -6.99 8.70
C MET A 302 -10.81 -7.34 9.63
N ARG A 303 -10.80 -6.88 10.89
CA ARG A 303 -9.75 -7.20 11.87
C ARG A 303 -10.01 -8.54 12.54
N SER A 304 -11.25 -8.81 12.94
CA SER A 304 -11.63 -10.10 13.54
C SER A 304 -11.96 -11.17 12.50
N GLY A 305 -12.26 -10.77 11.25
CA GLY A 305 -12.66 -11.66 10.16
C GLY A 305 -14.15 -12.01 10.15
N LEU A 306 -14.92 -11.49 11.11
CA LEU A 306 -16.32 -11.87 11.36
C LEU A 306 -17.31 -10.89 10.71
N ALA A 307 -18.29 -11.45 10.02
CA ALA A 307 -19.45 -10.73 9.52
C ALA A 307 -20.71 -11.09 10.29
N ARG A 308 -21.59 -10.10 10.36
CA ARG A 308 -22.98 -10.26 10.74
C ARG A 308 -23.88 -9.73 9.65
N LEU A 309 -24.99 -10.40 9.44
CA LEU A 309 -26.11 -9.81 8.70
C LEU A 309 -26.79 -8.76 9.57
N VAL A 310 -27.23 -7.69 8.93
CA VAL A 310 -28.08 -6.66 9.53
C VAL A 310 -29.37 -6.61 8.73
N SER A 311 -30.49 -6.68 9.43
CA SER A 311 -31.81 -6.43 8.84
C SER A 311 -32.02 -4.93 8.70
N ALA A 312 -32.43 -4.46 7.52
CA ALA A 312 -33.12 -3.17 7.43
C ALA A 312 -34.41 -3.22 8.29
N PRO A 313 -34.86 -2.10 8.89
CA PRO A 313 -36.12 -2.08 9.63
C PRO A 313 -37.27 -2.66 8.79
N GLY A 314 -37.93 -3.70 9.31
CA GLY A 314 -39.01 -4.42 8.61
C GLY A 314 -38.56 -5.54 7.64
N ALA A 315 -37.27 -5.71 7.38
CA ALA A 315 -36.73 -6.81 6.57
C ALA A 315 -36.35 -8.02 7.45
N ARG A 316 -36.48 -9.23 6.90
CA ARG A 316 -36.05 -10.47 7.58
C ARG A 316 -34.75 -10.97 6.96
N VAL A 317 -33.85 -11.46 7.80
CA VAL A 317 -32.65 -12.19 7.38
C VAL A 317 -32.96 -13.69 7.38
N GLN A 318 -32.39 -14.45 6.44
CA GLN A 318 -32.60 -15.89 6.33
C GLN A 318 -31.26 -16.61 6.28
N GLY A 319 -31.10 -17.67 7.07
CA GLY A 319 -29.87 -18.46 7.09
C GLY A 319 -30.17 -19.95 7.14
N LEU A 320 -29.38 -20.73 6.40
CA LEU A 320 -29.28 -22.17 6.57
C LEU A 320 -28.06 -22.45 7.45
N VAL A 321 -28.32 -23.02 8.62
CA VAL A 321 -27.27 -23.51 9.53
C VAL A 321 -27.34 -25.02 9.49
N VAL A 322 -26.27 -25.65 9.04
CA VAL A 322 -26.12 -27.10 9.06
C VAL A 322 -25.35 -27.45 10.34
N PRO A 323 -25.97 -28.13 11.32
CA PRO A 323 -25.26 -28.64 12.49
C PRO A 323 -24.22 -29.66 12.02
N GLN A 324 -22.96 -29.44 12.36
CA GLN A 324 -21.96 -30.48 12.22
C GLN A 324 -22.20 -31.50 13.34
N SER A 325 -22.78 -32.64 12.99
CA SER A 325 -22.71 -33.83 13.84
C SER A 325 -21.23 -34.12 14.05
N GLY A 326 -20.75 -33.97 15.29
CA GLY A 326 -19.34 -34.08 15.61
C GLY A 326 -18.74 -35.39 15.12
N ASP A 327 -17.48 -35.33 14.70
CA ASP A 327 -16.60 -36.49 14.56
C ASP A 327 -16.85 -37.44 15.74
N GLN A 328 -17.46 -38.58 15.46
CA GLN A 328 -17.40 -39.73 16.35
C GLN A 328 -15.96 -40.23 16.28
N PRO A 329 -15.16 -40.17 17.37
CA PRO A 329 -13.90 -40.87 17.41
C PRO A 329 -14.22 -42.35 17.26
N GLY A 330 -13.61 -42.99 16.27
CA GLY A 330 -13.75 -44.42 16.02
C GLY A 330 -13.54 -45.21 17.32
N GLY A 331 -14.62 -45.79 17.83
CA GLY A 331 -14.57 -46.77 18.90
C GLY A 331 -13.87 -48.02 18.40
N GLN A 332 -12.58 -48.15 18.71
CA GLN A 332 -11.91 -49.45 18.69
C GLN A 332 -12.50 -50.29 19.84
N GLY A 333 -13.29 -51.29 19.47
CA GLY A 333 -13.73 -52.38 20.33
C GLY A 333 -13.54 -53.69 19.59
N ASN A 334 -12.40 -54.33 19.85
CA ASN A 334 -11.98 -55.62 19.31
C ASN A 334 -12.71 -56.75 20.07
N THR A 335 -13.41 -57.66 19.39
CA THR A 335 -13.60 -59.04 19.87
C THR A 335 -13.74 -60.03 18.71
N GLN A 336 -12.87 -61.03 18.78
CA GLN A 336 -12.81 -62.24 17.96
C GLN A 336 -14.08 -63.10 18.09
N GLY A 337 -14.38 -63.87 17.04
CA GLY A 337 -14.96 -65.20 17.21
C GLY A 337 -16.13 -65.57 16.29
N GLY A 338 -15.87 -66.44 15.32
CA GLY A 338 -16.72 -67.60 15.10
C GLY A 338 -17.65 -67.63 13.88
N ALA A 339 -17.48 -68.72 13.12
CA ALA A 339 -18.48 -69.46 12.34
C ALA A 339 -18.85 -68.94 10.94
N GLN A 340 -18.07 -69.45 9.98
CA GLN A 340 -18.44 -69.66 8.57
C GLN A 340 -19.46 -70.80 8.46
N PRO A 341 -20.65 -70.60 7.85
CA PRO A 341 -21.53 -71.70 7.45
C PRO A 341 -21.13 -72.22 6.07
N GLY A 342 -20.91 -73.53 5.98
CA GLY A 342 -20.53 -74.24 4.76
C GLY A 342 -21.61 -74.21 3.67
N GLN A 343 -21.15 -74.32 2.43
CA GLN A 343 -21.99 -74.71 1.29
C GLN A 343 -21.52 -76.06 0.74
N PRO A 344 -22.46 -76.98 0.45
CA PRO A 344 -22.15 -78.36 0.08
C PRO A 344 -21.75 -78.50 -1.38
N GLN A 345 -20.89 -79.49 -1.61
CA GLN A 345 -20.52 -80.03 -2.92
C GLN A 345 -21.75 -80.51 -3.69
N GLY A 346 -21.87 -80.08 -4.95
CA GLY A 346 -22.77 -80.65 -5.95
C GLY A 346 -21.98 -81.11 -7.17
N ARG A 347 -21.85 -82.43 -7.32
CA ARG A 347 -21.34 -83.14 -8.52
C ARG A 347 -22.28 -82.91 -9.71
N GLY A 348 -21.73 -82.75 -10.91
CA GLY A 348 -22.45 -82.88 -12.16
C GLY A 348 -21.49 -82.97 -13.34
N ARG A 349 -21.43 -84.19 -13.91
CA ARG A 349 -20.60 -84.70 -15.02
C ARG A 349 -20.35 -83.75 -16.19
#